data_AF-A0A522R5U9-F1
#
_entry.id   AF-A0A522R5U9-F1
#
_cell.length_a   1.000
_cell.length_b   1.000
_cell.length_c   1.000
_cell.angle_alpha   90.00
_cell.angle_beta   90.00
_cell.angle_gamma   90.00
#
_symmetry.space_group_name_H-M   'P 1'
#
loop_
_entity.id
_entity.type
_entity.pdbx_description
1 polymer ?
#
loop_
_entity_poly.entity_id
_entity_poly.type
_entity_poly.pdbx_seq_one_letter_code
_entity_poly.pdbx_strand_id
1 'polypeptide(L)'
;MPVRKKINNSDIVSFQIIDKSQGNHRVVKTIGSGKEQAIIQSLSEEGKKWIETHLGQQDMFLPANQAEEEKQTIEYWVSNIEGILLSGTQLVLENIYL
;
A
#
# COMPACT_ATOMS: atom_id res chain seq x y z
N MET A 1 -14.93 3.43 1.56
CA MET A 1 -13.58 2.81 1.57
C MET A 1 -12.84 3.26 2.83
N PRO A 2 -12.41 2.37 3.76
CA PRO A 2 -11.59 2.78 4.91
C PRO A 2 -10.09 2.48 4.75
N VAL A 3 -9.26 3.20 5.53
CA VAL A 3 -7.85 2.85 5.76
C VAL A 3 -7.78 1.68 6.74
N ARG A 4 -7.08 0.61 6.35
CA ARG A 4 -6.80 -0.59 7.14
C ARG A 4 -5.33 -0.61 7.54
N LYS A 5 -5.12 -0.77 8.85
CA LYS A 5 -3.81 -1.10 9.44
C LYS A 5 -3.65 -2.62 9.48
N LYS A 6 -2.60 -3.17 8.86
CA LYS A 6 -2.26 -4.60 8.88
C LYS A 6 -0.88 -4.77 9.53
N ILE A 7 -0.81 -5.46 10.65
CA ILE A 7 0.45 -5.81 11.31
C ILE A 7 1.00 -7.07 10.64
N ASN A 8 2.27 -7.07 10.26
CA ASN A 8 2.97 -8.22 9.71
C ASN A 8 3.86 -8.87 10.78
N ASN A 9 4.29 -10.12 10.56
CA ASN A 9 5.14 -10.87 11.49
C ASN A 9 6.53 -10.24 11.75
N SER A 10 6.87 -9.15 11.05
CA SER A 10 8.13 -8.41 11.13
C SER A 10 8.03 -7.10 11.93
N ASP A 11 6.98 -6.91 12.73
CA ASP A 11 6.63 -5.65 13.42
C ASP A 11 6.40 -4.43 12.50
N ILE A 12 6.40 -4.67 11.19
CA ILE A 12 6.07 -3.67 10.17
C ILE A 12 4.55 -3.62 10.02
N VAL A 13 4.02 -2.40 10.04
CA VAL A 13 2.62 -2.10 9.80
C VAL A 13 2.44 -1.66 8.35
N SER A 14 1.56 -2.34 7.61
CA SER A 14 1.10 -1.91 6.28
C SER A 14 -0.20 -1.13 6.38
N PHE A 15 -0.30 -0.05 5.61
CA PHE A 15 -1.51 0.78 5.47
C PHE A 15 -2.12 0.58 4.10
N GLN A 16 -3.39 0.14 4.08
CA GLN A 16 -4.11 -0.25 2.86
C GLN A 16 -5.46 0.42 2.81
N ILE A 17 -5.93 0.79 1.61
CA ILE A 17 -7.29 1.26 1.37
C ILE A 17 -8.11 0.06 0.91
N ILE A 18 -9.19 -0.19 1.63
CA ILE A 18 -10.10 -1.28 1.32
C ILE A 18 -11.37 -0.72 0.70
N ASP A 19 -11.80 -1.31 -0.39
CA ASP A 19 -13.16 -1.15 -0.88
C ASP A 19 -14.08 -2.21 -0.29
N LYS A 20 -15.28 -1.77 0.09
CA LYS A 20 -16.36 -2.56 0.69
C LYS A 20 -17.69 -2.36 -0.06
N SER A 21 -17.70 -1.60 -1.16
CA SER A 21 -18.89 -1.14 -1.88
C SER A 21 -19.75 -2.29 -2.45
N GLN A 22 -19.12 -3.40 -2.84
CA GLN A 22 -19.79 -4.54 -3.50
C GLN A 22 -19.87 -5.81 -2.63
N GLY A 23 -19.81 -5.67 -1.30
CA GLY A 23 -19.76 -6.83 -0.38
C GLY A 23 -18.42 -7.61 -0.40
N ASN A 24 -17.57 -7.37 -1.40
CA ASN A 24 -16.22 -7.90 -1.48
C ASN A 24 -15.22 -6.99 -0.77
N HIS A 25 -14.31 -7.61 -0.02
CA HIS A 25 -13.25 -6.92 0.71
C HIS A 25 -11.98 -6.88 -0.17
N ARG A 26 -11.83 -5.84 -0.99
CA ARG A 26 -10.73 -5.71 -1.97
C ARG A 26 -9.75 -4.60 -1.55
N VAL A 27 -8.45 -4.89 -1.57
CA VAL A 27 -7.42 -3.86 -1.45
C VAL A 27 -7.37 -3.07 -2.75
N VAL A 28 -7.65 -1.77 -2.70
CA VAL A 28 -7.60 -0.88 -3.87
C VAL A 28 -6.26 -0.17 -3.97
N LYS A 29 -5.66 0.15 -2.82
CA LYS A 29 -4.34 0.80 -2.77
C LYS A 29 -3.59 0.39 -1.52
N THR A 30 -2.29 0.15 -1.63
CA THR A 30 -1.39 0.18 -0.48
C THR A 30 -0.75 1.56 -0.42
N ILE A 31 -0.86 2.24 0.72
CA ILE A 31 -0.28 3.57 0.95
C ILE A 31 1.21 3.43 1.25
N GLY A 32 1.56 2.49 2.11
CA GLY A 32 2.95 2.20 2.45
C GLY A 32 3.03 1.30 3.67
N SER A 33 4.23 1.19 4.22
CA SER A 33 4.47 0.42 5.44
C SER A 33 5.60 1.00 6.28
N GLY A 34 5.53 0.82 7.59
CA GLY A 34 6.55 1.30 8.52
C GLY A 34 6.32 0.78 9.94
N LYS A 35 7.25 1.09 10.84
CA LYS A 35 7.19 0.69 12.26
C LYS A 35 7.26 1.89 13.20
N GLU A 36 7.90 2.97 12.75
CA GLU A 36 8.06 4.22 13.49
C GLU A 36 6.72 4.93 13.62
N GLN A 37 6.39 5.42 14.82
CA GLN A 37 5.11 6.08 15.10
C GLN A 37 4.86 7.29 14.17
N ALA A 38 5.91 8.06 13.86
CA ALA A 38 5.81 9.19 12.92
C ALA A 38 5.41 8.74 11.51
N ILE A 39 5.96 7.62 11.03
CA ILE A 39 5.62 7.04 9.73
C ILE A 39 4.19 6.50 9.76
N ILE A 40 3.81 5.80 10.83
CA ILE A 40 2.45 5.26 11.01
C ILE A 40 1.40 6.39 10.96
N GLN A 41 1.67 7.52 11.61
CA GLN A 41 0.77 8.68 11.58
C GLN A 41 0.70 9.28 10.18
N SER A 42 1.84 9.51 9.54
CA SER A 42 1.92 10.06 8.18
C SER A 42 1.17 9.19 7.17
N LEU A 43 1.38 7.87 7.19
CA LEU A 43 0.68 6.91 6.31
C LEU A 43 -0.83 6.90 6.55
N SER A 44 -1.27 7.10 7.81
CA SER A 44 -2.70 7.21 8.11
C SER A 44 -3.32 8.48 7.53
N GLU A 45 -2.63 9.61 7.58
CA GLU A 45 -3.11 10.89 7.03
C GLU A 45 -3.10 10.86 5.50
N GLU A 46 -2.05 10.32 4.91
CA GLU A 46 -1.94 10.12 3.46
C GLU A 46 -3.05 9.23 2.92
N GLY A 47 -3.36 8.13 3.61
CA GLY A 47 -4.47 7.26 3.24
C GLY A 47 -5.83 7.96 3.25
N LYS A 48 -6.06 8.88 4.20
CA LYS A 48 -7.30 9.69 4.23
C LYS A 48 -7.36 10.66 3.05
N LYS A 49 -6.28 11.40 2.80
CA LYS A 49 -6.18 12.33 1.66
C LYS A 49 -6.37 11.62 0.32
N TRP A 50 -5.82 10.41 0.19
CA TRP A 50 -6.00 9.58 -1.00
C TRP A 50 -7.47 9.20 -1.19
N ILE A 51 -8.18 8.78 -0.13
CA ILE A 51 -9.62 8.47 -0.21
C ILE A 51 -10.43 9.69 -0.65
N GLU A 52 -10.20 10.86 -0.03
CA GLU A 52 -10.91 12.10 -0.38
C GLU A 52 -10.69 12.49 -1.84
N THR A 53 -9.46 12.38 -2.31
CA THR A 53 -9.10 12.68 -3.71
C THR A 53 -9.71 11.67 -4.67
N HIS A 54 -9.62 10.38 -4.34
CA HIS A 54 -10.11 9.29 -5.19
C HIS A 54 -11.63 9.28 -5.30
N LEU A 55 -12.36 9.50 -4.20
CA LEU A 55 -13.82 9.62 -4.23
C LEU A 55 -14.26 10.90 -4.95
N GLY A 56 -13.60 12.03 -4.72
CA GLY A 56 -13.90 13.27 -5.44
C GLY A 56 -13.63 13.19 -6.94
N GLN A 57 -12.60 12.43 -7.35
CA GLN A 57 -12.34 12.11 -8.76
C GLN A 57 -13.41 11.14 -9.30
N GLN A 58 -13.70 10.04 -8.59
CA GLN A 58 -14.72 9.08 -9.04
C GLN A 58 -16.10 9.74 -9.19
N ASP A 59 -16.52 10.58 -8.26
CA ASP A 59 -17.79 11.34 -8.36
C ASP A 59 -17.86 12.19 -9.65
N MET A 60 -16.73 12.73 -10.10
CA MET A 60 -16.62 13.48 -11.37
C MET A 60 -16.66 12.58 -12.61
N PHE A 61 -16.22 11.32 -12.49
CA PHE A 61 -16.11 10.34 -13.59
C PHE A 61 -17.18 9.22 -13.56
N LEU A 62 -18.16 9.27 -12.64
CA LEU A 62 -19.24 8.28 -12.50
C LEU A 62 -19.97 7.92 -13.82
N PRO A 63 -20.15 8.81 -14.82
CA PRO A 63 -20.78 8.39 -16.08
C PRO A 63 -19.90 7.52 -16.98
N ALA A 64 -18.58 7.39 -16.74
CA ALA A 64 -17.65 6.92 -17.77
C ALA A 64 -16.93 5.57 -17.52
N ASN A 65 -16.65 5.14 -16.29
CA ASN A 65 -15.56 4.18 -16.07
C ASN A 65 -15.91 2.95 -15.21
N GLN A 66 -16.66 2.00 -15.77
CA GLN A 66 -16.85 0.68 -15.14
C GLN A 66 -15.83 -0.40 -15.56
N ALA A 67 -14.87 -0.12 -16.46
CA ALA A 67 -14.07 -1.20 -17.09
C ALA A 67 -12.53 -1.08 -17.04
N GLU A 68 -11.92 0.04 -16.61
CA GLU A 68 -10.52 0.32 -16.99
C GLU A 68 -9.47 0.45 -15.85
N GLU A 69 -9.84 0.36 -14.58
CA GLU A 69 -8.90 0.61 -13.47
C GLU A 69 -7.93 -0.54 -13.12
N GLU A 70 -7.92 -1.66 -13.87
CA GLU A 70 -7.16 -2.86 -13.47
C GLU A 70 -5.66 -2.87 -13.84
N LYS A 71 -5.12 -1.90 -14.61
CA LYS A 71 -3.81 -2.09 -15.25
C LYS A 71 -2.58 -1.37 -14.69
N GLN A 72 -2.70 -0.37 -13.80
CA GLN A 72 -1.56 0.54 -13.55
C GLN A 72 -0.73 0.30 -12.26
N THR A 73 -0.95 -0.77 -11.49
CA THR A 73 -0.27 -0.91 -10.18
C THR A 73 0.96 -1.82 -10.20
N ILE A 74 1.40 -2.42 -11.30
CA ILE A 74 2.49 -3.42 -11.27
C ILE A 74 3.89 -2.78 -11.42
N GLU A 75 4.05 -1.72 -12.21
CA GLU A 75 5.39 -1.26 -12.63
C GLU A 75 6.19 -0.52 -11.53
N TYR A 76 5.54 0.10 -10.55
CA TYR A 76 6.23 0.80 -9.45
C TYR A 76 6.77 -0.14 -8.34
N TRP A 77 6.28 -1.38 -8.24
CA TRP A 77 6.70 -2.30 -7.18
C TRP A 77 8.06 -2.94 -7.43
N VAL A 78 8.44 -3.15 -8.69
CA VAL A 78 9.71 -3.81 -9.04
C VAL A 78 10.91 -2.95 -8.64
N SER A 79 10.84 -1.63 -8.82
CA SER A 79 11.94 -0.72 -8.45
C SER A 79 12.18 -0.62 -6.94
N ASN A 80 11.13 -0.73 -6.13
CA ASN A 80 11.27 -0.71 -4.67
C ASN A 80 11.78 -2.05 -4.11
N ILE A 81 11.55 -3.16 -4.83
CA ILE A 81 12.06 -4.48 -4.43
C ILE A 81 13.57 -4.59 -4.71
N GLU A 82 14.07 -4.02 -5.82
CA GLU A 82 15.51 -4.06 -6.14
C GLU A 82 16.37 -3.34 -5.08
N GLY A 83 15.92 -2.20 -4.56
CA GLY A 83 16.63 -1.46 -3.49
C GLY A 83 16.68 -2.22 -2.15
N ILE A 84 15.62 -2.98 -1.83
CA ILE A 84 15.56 -3.82 -0.63
C ILE A 84 16.42 -5.07 -0.79
N LEU A 85 16.44 -5.69 -1.98
CA LEU A 85 17.26 -6.88 -2.26
C LEU A 85 18.75 -6.59 -2.16
N LEU A 86 19.19 -5.40 -2.61
CA LEU A 86 20.60 -5.00 -2.55
C LEU A 86 21.10 -4.82 -1.11
N SER A 87 20.20 -4.49 -0.18
CA SER A 87 20.53 -4.35 1.25
C SER A 87 20.39 -5.67 2.04
N GLY A 88 19.58 -6.61 1.55
CA GLY A 88 19.29 -7.87 2.23
C GLY A 88 20.35 -8.96 2.05
N THR A 89 21.14 -8.93 0.98
CA THR A 89 22.16 -9.97 0.71
C THR A 89 23.35 -9.91 1.66
N GLN A 90 23.67 -8.76 2.25
CA GLN A 90 24.71 -8.66 3.29
C GLN A 90 24.28 -9.29 4.63
N LEU A 91 22.98 -9.31 4.94
CA LEU A 91 22.44 -9.86 6.19
C LEU A 91 22.28 -11.39 6.18
N VAL A 92 22.15 -12.01 5.00
CA VAL A 92 22.03 -13.48 4.88
C VAL A 92 23.40 -14.16 5.01
N LEU A 93 24.50 -13.47 4.67
CA LEU A 93 25.85 -14.04 4.67
C LEU A 93 26.53 -14.11 6.03
N GLU A 94 26.10 -13.32 7.03
CA GLU A 94 26.69 -13.36 8.38
C GLU A 94 26.17 -14.51 9.25
N ASN A 95 25.09 -15.19 8.86
CA ASN A 95 24.53 -16.32 9.61
C ASN A 95 25.04 -17.71 9.15
N ILE A 96 26.00 -17.76 8.23
CA ILE A 96 26.54 -19.03 7.67
C ILE A 96 28.04 -19.22 7.96
N TYR A 97 28.68 -18.32 8.71
CA TYR A 97 30.05 -18.53 9.18
C TYR A 97 30.11 -18.56 10.71
N LEU A 98 29.73 -19.72 11.26
CA LEU A 98 30.31 -20.26 12.49
C LEU A 98 31.48 -21.17 12.13
#